data_AF-A0A3C0ZJ52-F1
#
_entry.id   AF-A0A3C0ZJ52-F1
#
_cell.length_a   1.000
_cell.length_b   1.000
_cell.length_c   1.000
_cell.angle_alpha   90.00
_cell.angle_beta   90.00
_cell.angle_gamma   90.00
#
_symmetry.space_group_name_H-M   'P 1'
#
loop_
_entity.id
_entity.type
_entity.pdbx_description
1 polymer ?
#
loop_
_entity_poly.entity_id
_entity_poly.type
_entity_poly.pdbx_seq_one_letter_code
_entity_poly.pdbx_strand_id
1 'polypeptide(L)' 'LHSFVQQGFESPAAKEFEVIGIPRPILVDKDGMIIAMETQLRGENLERTLTRILDSPKN' A
#
# COMPACT_ATOMS: atom_id res chain seq x y z
N LEU A 1 -0.77 11.73 6.32
CA LEU A 1 -2.09 11.49 6.94
C LEU A 1 -2.02 10.16 7.68
N HIS A 2 -2.23 10.16 9.00
CA HIS A 2 -2.41 8.94 9.80
C HIS A 2 -3.87 8.93 10.24
N SER A 3 -4.59 7.84 9.98
CA SER A 3 -5.99 7.67 10.39
C SER A 3 -6.13 6.34 11.12
N PHE A 4 -6.84 6.35 12.24
CA PHE A 4 -7.21 5.14 12.96
C PHE A 4 -8.56 4.65 12.46
N VAL A 5 -8.64 3.37 12.09
CA VAL A 5 -9.88 2.74 11.63
C VAL A 5 -10.49 1.96 12.79
N GLN A 6 -11.69 2.35 13.21
CA GLN A 6 -12.45 1.63 14.23
C GLN A 6 -12.91 0.25 13.69
N GLN A 7 -13.20 -0.68 14.59
CA GLN A 7 -13.68 -2.05 14.28
C GLN A 7 -12.61 -2.97 13.64
N GLY A 8 -11.36 -2.52 13.46
CA GLY A 8 -10.25 -3.39 13.06
C GLY A 8 -10.52 -4.13 11.74
N PHE A 9 -10.39 -5.46 11.76
CA PHE A 9 -10.68 -6.32 10.60
C PHE A 9 -12.14 -6.27 10.12
N GLU A 10 -13.08 -5.85 10.99
CA GLU A 10 -14.49 -5.72 10.61
C GLU A 10 -14.83 -4.40 9.92
N SER A 11 -13.87 -3.47 9.87
CA SER A 11 -14.07 -2.16 9.26
C SER A 11 -14.37 -2.28 7.75
N PRO A 12 -15.16 -1.34 7.18
CA PRO A 12 -15.42 -1.31 5.75
C PRO A 12 -14.13 -1.33 4.92
N ALA A 13 -13.10 -0.58 5.34
CA ALA A 13 -11.81 -0.53 4.67
C ALA A 13 -11.07 -1.88 4.74
N ALA A 14 -11.04 -2.56 5.89
CA ALA A 14 -10.41 -3.87 6.00
C ALA A 14 -11.09 -4.91 5.11
N LYS A 15 -12.42 -4.86 4.97
CA LYS A 15 -13.19 -5.75 4.08
C LYS A 15 -12.95 -5.45 2.61
N GLU A 16 -13.00 -4.18 2.21
CA GLU A 16 -12.81 -3.74 0.82
C GLU A 16 -11.41 -4.09 0.29
N PHE A 17 -10.38 -3.95 1.13
CA PHE A 17 -9.02 -4.34 0.80
C PHE A 17 -8.68 -5.80 1.16
N GLU A 18 -9.68 -6.60 1.54
CA GLU A 18 -9.58 -8.02 1.90
C GLU A 18 -8.43 -8.32 2.90
N VAL A 19 -8.26 -7.48 3.91
CA VAL A 19 -7.16 -7.54 4.87
C VAL A 19 -7.32 -8.78 5.77
N ILE A 20 -6.54 -9.82 5.48
CA ILE A 20 -6.49 -11.07 6.25
C ILE A 20 -5.38 -11.12 7.32
N GLY A 21 -4.53 -10.09 7.38
CA GLY A 21 -3.39 -10.02 8.30
C GLY A 21 -2.72 -8.65 8.31
N ILE A 22 -2.01 -8.33 9.40
CA ILE A 22 -1.33 -7.05 9.58
C ILE A 22 0.17 -7.23 9.85
N PRO A 23 1.03 -6.27 9.45
CA PRO A 23 0.69 -5.11 8.59
C PRO A 23 0.51 -5.55 7.12
N ARG A 24 -0.39 -4.90 6.37
CA ARG A 24 -0.63 -5.13 4.92
C ARG A 24 -0.37 -3.83 4.16
N PRO A 25 0.89 -3.54 3.79
CA PRO A 25 1.24 -2.31 3.10
C PRO A 25 0.70 -2.32 1.66
N ILE A 26 0.13 -1.19 1.24
CA ILE A 26 -0.40 -0.95 -0.12
C ILE A 26 0.12 0.42 -0.57
N LEU A 27 0.68 0.48 -1.77
CA LEU A 27 1.11 1.72 -2.41
C LEU A 27 0.12 2.07 -3.51
N VAL A 28 -0.40 3.29 -3.46
CA VAL A 28 -1.42 3.80 -4.39
C VAL A 28 -0.84 5.01 -5.13
N ASP A 29 -1.07 5.11 -6.44
CA ASP A 29 -0.67 6.28 -7.24
C ASP A 29 -1.66 7.45 -7.12
N LYS A 30 -1.38 8.53 -7.86
CA LYS A 30 -2.22 9.74 -7.89
C LYS A 30 -3.62 9.51 -8.50
N ASP A 31 -3.80 8.43 -9.27
CA ASP A 31 -5.05 8.10 -9.95
C ASP A 31 -5.87 7.09 -9.13
N GLY A 32 -5.40 6.72 -7.94
CA GLY A 32 -6.06 5.77 -7.06
C GLY A 32 -5.74 4.30 -7.37
N MET A 33 -4.76 4.02 -8.23
CA MET A 33 -4.41 2.65 -8.60
C MET A 33 -3.41 2.04 -7.62
N ILE A 34 -3.63 0.77 -7.25
CA ILE A 34 -2.67 0.01 -6.46
C ILE A 34 -1.48 -0.38 -7.35
N ILE A 35 -0.29 0.12 -7.03
CA ILE A 35 0.94 -0.06 -7.84
C ILE A 35 2.00 -0.94 -7.19
N ALA A 36 1.85 -1.27 -5.89
CA ALA A 36 2.65 -2.27 -5.20
C ALA A 36 1.95 -2.71 -3.90
N MET A 37 2.23 -3.94 -3.45
CA MET A 37 1.67 -4.50 -2.22
C MET A 37 2.69 -5.36 -1.47
N GLU A 38 2.43 -5.57 -0.18
CA GLU A 38 3.06 -6.63 0.63
C GLU A 38 4.60 -6.63 0.61
N THR A 39 5.22 -7.70 0.13
CA THR A 39 6.68 -7.92 0.17
C THR A 39 7.45 -6.88 -0.64
N GLN A 40 6.81 -6.24 -1.62
CA GLN A 40 7.39 -5.13 -2.39
C GLN A 40 7.58 -3.88 -1.53
N LEU A 41 6.86 -3.78 -0.42
CA LEU A 41 6.83 -2.60 0.45
C LEU A 41 7.43 -2.87 1.83
N ARG A 42 8.34 -3.85 1.93
CA ARG A 42 9.01 -4.24 3.18
C ARG A 42 10.52 -4.18 3.03
N GLY A 43 11.20 -3.63 4.03
CA GLY A 43 12.66 -3.57 4.09
C GLY A 43 13.26 -2.96 2.82
N GLU A 44 14.34 -3.56 2.31
CA GLU A 44 15.03 -3.09 1.09
C GLU A 44 14.14 -3.08 -0.16
N ASN A 45 13.10 -3.91 -0.22
CA ASN A 45 12.21 -3.93 -1.37
C ASN A 45 11.38 -2.65 -1.46
N LEU A 46 11.09 -2.01 -0.34
CA LEU A 46 10.41 -0.71 -0.32
C LEU A 46 11.23 0.31 -1.11
N GLU A 47 12.49 0.47 -0.73
CA GLU A 47 13.40 1.42 -1.39
C GLU A 47 13.53 1.12 -2.88
N ARG A 48 13.78 -0.14 -3.25
CA ARG A 48 13.86 -0.54 -4.67
C ARG A 48 12.57 -0.23 -5.44
N THR A 49 11.41 -0.46 -4.82
CA THR A 49 10.11 -0.20 -5.44
C THR A 49 9.90 1.29 -5.64
N LEU A 50 10.23 2.12 -4.65
CA LEU A 50 10.11 3.56 -4.73
C LEU A 50 11.08 4.16 -5.76
N THR A 51 12.35 3.76 -5.77
CA THR A 51 13.32 4.18 -6.79
C THR A 51 12.81 3.89 -8.19
N ARG A 52 12.33 2.67 -8.46
CA ARG A 52 11.77 2.32 -9.77
C ARG A 52 10.59 3.22 -10.16
N ILE A 53 9.71 3.54 -9.23
CA ILE A 53 8.49 4.32 -9.51
C ILE A 53 8.80 5.81 -9.66
N LEU A 54 9.70 6.35 -8.85
CA LEU A 54 10.03 7.78 -8.82
C LEU A 54 11.04 8.18 -9.90
N ASP A 55 11.95 7.29 -10.29
CA ASP A 55 12.96 7.55 -11.31
C ASP A 55 12.49 7.18 -12.73
N SER A 56 11.32 6.54 -12.86
CA SER A 56 10.73 6.28 -14.17
C SER A 56 10.21 7.60 -14.78
N PRO A 57 10.50 7.90 -16.07
CA PRO A 57 9.93 9.06 -16.74
C PRO A 57 8.40 8.95 -16.70
N LYS A 58 7.73 10.01 -16.23
CA LYS A 58 6.28 10.14 -16.39
C LYS A 58 6.01 10.32 -17.89
N ASN A 59 5.33 9.35 -18.50
CA ASN A 59 4.77 9.50 -19.84
C ASN A 59 3.67 10.56 -19.84
#